data_AF-A0AA38PPA6-F1
#
_entry.id   AF-A0AA38PPA6-F1
#
_cell.length_a   1.000
_cell.length_b   1.000
_cell.length_c   1.000
_cell.angle_alpha   90.00
_cell.angle_beta   90.00
_cell.angle_gamma   90.00
#
_symmetry.space_group_name_H-M   'P 1'
#
loop_
_entity.id
_entity.type
_entity.pdbx_description
1 polymer ?
#
loop_
_entity_poly.entity_id
_entity_poly.type
_entity_poly.pdbx_seq_one_letter_code
_entity_poly.pdbx_strand_id
1 'polypeptide(L)'
;SSARRHLASAHRSMYEKFCKDNRFASMLPSDRKDALENKLSQSSLDDVVVKLDCKIPAVPYTEENFARAAFEWLVATDQPLWALQNKTFHKMIEIASRASSGVKIPSCKLTRQGIMDMFWEIMRSLKNRLHVCWPFSCDIYAIFTHLLVHPCYRPDILHLRRLAGQ
;
A
#
# COMPACT_ATOMS: atom_id res chain seq x y z
N SER A 1 -11.71 13.26 7.48
CA SER A 1 -11.13 14.61 7.71
C SER A 1 -12.19 15.71 7.81
N SER A 2 -13.36 15.58 7.15
CA SER A 2 -14.43 16.58 7.12
C SER A 2 -15.27 16.69 8.40
N ALA A 3 -15.75 15.57 8.96
CA ALA A 3 -16.68 15.58 10.10
C ALA A 3 -16.16 16.28 11.37
N ARG A 4 -14.87 16.05 11.72
CA ARG A 4 -14.26 16.69 12.90
C ARG A 4 -14.07 18.20 12.74
N ARG A 5 -13.88 18.68 11.50
CA ARG A 5 -13.78 20.13 11.22
C ARG A 5 -15.15 20.79 11.28
N HIS A 6 -16.19 20.12 10.77
CA HIS A 6 -17.57 20.61 10.85
C HIS A 6 -18.07 20.69 12.31
N LEU A 7 -17.79 19.65 13.11
CA LEU A 7 -18.08 19.69 14.56
C LEU A 7 -17.35 20.84 15.26
N ALA A 8 -16.08 21.08 14.91
CA ALA A 8 -15.31 22.19 15.47
C ALA A 8 -15.87 23.58 15.11
N SER A 9 -16.48 23.75 13.93
CA SER A 9 -17.00 25.05 13.49
C SER A 9 -18.44 25.32 13.95
N ALA A 10 -19.32 24.32 13.84
CA ALA A 10 -20.76 24.50 14.03
C ALA A 10 -21.27 24.03 15.39
N HIS A 11 -20.61 23.05 16.01
CA HIS A 11 -21.13 22.33 17.19
C HIS A 11 -20.10 22.17 18.31
N ARG A 12 -19.12 23.08 18.39
CA ARG A 12 -17.99 22.95 19.32
C ARG A 12 -18.42 22.80 20.77
N SER A 13 -19.27 23.71 21.26
CA SER A 13 -19.71 23.73 22.66
C SER A 13 -20.51 22.50 23.07
N MET A 14 -21.41 22.01 22.21
CA MET A 14 -22.15 20.76 22.44
C MET A 14 -21.21 19.55 22.47
N TYR A 15 -20.27 19.49 21.54
CA TYR A 15 -19.30 18.39 21.47
C TYR A 15 -18.38 18.36 22.69
N GLU A 16 -17.87 19.51 23.13
CA GLU A 16 -17.04 19.62 24.33
C GLU A 16 -17.82 19.20 25.60
N LYS A 17 -19.09 19.62 25.72
CA LYS A 17 -19.96 19.21 26.83
C LYS A 17 -20.18 17.69 26.81
N PHE A 18 -20.51 17.13 25.65
CA PHE A 18 -20.63 15.69 25.47
C PHE A 18 -19.35 14.94 25.87
N CYS A 19 -18.18 15.43 25.46
CA CYS A 19 -16.90 14.84 25.84
C CYS A 19 -16.68 14.88 27.36
N LYS A 20 -17.03 15.98 28.05
CA LYS A 20 -16.93 16.09 29.51
C LYS A 20 -17.88 15.12 30.22
N ASP A 21 -19.14 15.10 29.80
CA ASP A 21 -20.18 14.27 30.42
C ASP A 21 -19.87 12.76 30.26
N ASN A 22 -19.23 12.38 29.15
CA ASN A 22 -18.87 10.99 28.85
C ASN A 22 -17.41 10.64 29.17
N ARG A 23 -16.64 11.58 29.76
CA ARG A 23 -15.20 11.42 30.07
C ARG A 23 -14.34 11.05 28.85
N PHE A 24 -14.68 11.56 27.67
CA PHE A 24 -13.89 11.40 26.47
C PHE A 24 -12.90 12.55 26.28
N ALA A 25 -11.71 12.20 25.78
CA ALA A 25 -10.75 13.20 25.32
C ALA A 25 -11.26 13.86 24.02
N SER A 26 -11.31 15.20 24.01
CA SER A 26 -11.70 15.94 22.80
C SER A 26 -10.71 15.65 21.67
N MET A 27 -11.24 15.31 20.49
CA MET A 27 -10.45 15.07 19.28
C MET A 27 -10.58 16.18 18.26
N LEU A 28 -11.07 17.36 18.65
CA LEU A 28 -11.14 18.51 17.76
C LEU A 28 -9.72 18.90 17.30
N PRO A 29 -9.58 19.49 16.10
CA PRO A 29 -8.27 19.90 15.58
C PRO A 29 -7.53 20.91 16.46
N SER A 30 -8.24 21.80 17.17
CA SER A 30 -7.65 22.76 18.13
C SER A 30 -7.05 22.04 19.33
N ASP A 31 -7.85 21.21 19.99
CA ASP A 31 -7.51 20.65 21.30
C ASP A 31 -6.41 19.58 21.20
N ARG A 32 -6.26 18.97 20.01
CA ARG A 32 -5.13 18.08 19.70
C ARG A 32 -3.80 18.82 19.55
N LYS A 33 -3.79 20.07 19.09
CA LYS A 33 -2.55 20.87 19.03
C LYS A 33 -2.08 21.18 20.44
N ASP A 34 -2.99 21.60 21.31
CA ASP A 34 -2.69 21.90 22.71
C ASP A 34 -2.22 20.66 23.47
N ALA A 35 -2.80 19.48 23.19
CA ALA A 35 -2.34 18.21 23.77
C ALA A 35 -1.01 17.71 23.20
N LEU A 36 -0.70 18.06 21.94
CA LEU A 36 0.56 17.72 21.29
C LEU A 36 1.70 18.58 21.83
N GLU A 37 1.48 19.89 21.97
CA GLU A 37 2.46 20.85 22.54
C GLU A 37 2.83 20.51 23.98
N ASN A 38 1.86 20.06 24.79
CA ASN A 38 2.10 19.59 26.16
C ASN A 38 2.73 18.18 26.25
N LYS A 39 2.87 17.45 25.14
CA LYS A 39 3.44 16.08 25.08
C LYS A 39 4.69 16.00 24.17
N LEU A 40 5.35 17.11 23.86
CA LEU A 40 6.52 17.16 22.96
C LEU A 40 7.81 16.51 23.52
N SER A 41 7.71 15.59 24.46
CA SER A 41 8.80 14.71 24.86
C SER A 41 8.49 13.30 24.39
N GLN A 42 8.51 13.08 23.08
CA GLN A 42 8.62 11.72 22.56
C GLN A 42 9.99 11.21 22.99
N SER A 43 10.04 10.24 23.92
CA SER A 43 11.29 9.57 24.28
C SER A 43 11.86 8.94 23.02
N SER A 44 13.06 9.35 22.60
CA SER A 44 13.72 8.71 21.48
C SER A 44 13.97 7.24 21.81
N LEU A 45 13.63 6.35 20.89
CA LEU A 45 13.91 4.92 21.04
C LEU A 45 15.40 4.60 20.80
N ASP A 46 16.24 5.61 20.57
CA ASP A 46 17.67 5.43 20.29
C ASP A 46 18.40 4.62 21.36
N ASP A 47 17.96 4.68 22.62
CA ASP A 47 18.60 3.98 23.75
C ASP A 47 18.28 2.47 23.80
N VAL A 48 17.25 2.02 23.06
CA VAL A 48 16.79 0.61 23.02
C VAL A 48 17.03 -0.03 21.66
N VAL A 49 17.29 0.76 20.62
CA VAL A 49 17.55 0.24 19.26
C VAL A 49 19.02 -0.16 19.16
N VAL A 50 19.32 -1.40 19.55
CA VAL A 50 20.54 -2.07 19.09
C VAL A 50 20.42 -2.20 17.57
N LYS A 51 21.35 -1.57 16.83
CA LYS A 51 21.55 -1.90 15.41
C LYS A 51 21.93 -3.37 15.35
N LEU A 52 20.95 -4.25 15.11
CA LEU A 52 21.26 -5.59 14.70
C LEU A 52 21.99 -5.47 13.36
N ASP A 53 23.29 -5.76 13.39
CA ASP A 53 23.97 -6.22 12.19
C ASP A 53 23.30 -7.54 11.79
N CYS A 54 22.18 -7.43 11.07
CA CYS A 54 21.44 -8.54 10.49
C CYS A 54 22.26 -9.10 9.33
N LYS A 55 23.44 -9.66 9.63
CA LYS A 55 24.06 -10.70 8.81
C LYS A 55 23.32 -11.99 9.13
N ILE A 56 22.04 -12.05 8.78
CA ILE A 56 21.34 -13.32 8.73
C ILE A 56 22.14 -14.14 7.70
N PRO A 57 22.74 -15.28 8.09
CA PRO A 57 23.50 -16.08 7.16
C PRO A 57 22.57 -16.46 6.00
N ALA A 58 22.99 -16.13 4.78
CA ALA A 58 22.23 -16.49 3.59
C ALA A 58 22.07 -18.01 3.58
N VAL A 59 20.82 -18.49 3.63
CA VAL A 59 20.53 -19.92 3.48
C VAL A 59 21.10 -20.32 2.11
N PRO A 60 22.03 -21.29 2.05
CA PRO A 60 22.60 -21.72 0.78
C PRO A 60 21.48 -22.20 -0.14
N TYR A 61 21.60 -21.85 -1.43
CA TYR A 61 20.68 -22.35 -2.43
C TYR A 61 20.82 -23.88 -2.53
N THR A 62 19.73 -24.58 -2.26
CA THR A 62 19.53 -25.97 -2.66
C THR A 62 18.15 -26.08 -3.29
N GLU A 63 17.94 -27.07 -4.17
CA GLU A 63 16.65 -27.27 -4.84
C GLU A 63 15.52 -27.49 -3.83
N GLU A 64 15.80 -28.22 -2.74
CA GLU A 64 14.84 -28.52 -1.68
C GLU A 64 14.46 -27.28 -0.88
N ASN A 65 15.45 -26.43 -0.55
CA ASN A 65 15.20 -25.19 0.19
C ASN A 65 14.41 -24.20 -0.67
N PHE A 66 14.74 -24.10 -1.96
CA PHE A 66 14.02 -23.25 -2.90
C PHE A 66 12.57 -23.74 -3.09
N ALA A 67 12.38 -25.04 -3.30
CA ALA A 67 11.04 -25.62 -3.46
C ALA A 67 10.18 -25.39 -2.21
N ARG A 68 10.73 -25.62 -1.01
CA ARG A 68 10.03 -25.36 0.25
C ARG A 68 9.62 -23.90 0.40
N ALA A 69 10.55 -22.97 0.17
CA ALA A 69 10.26 -21.54 0.25
C ALA A 69 9.20 -21.11 -0.78
N ALA A 70 9.22 -21.69 -1.99
CA ALA A 70 8.20 -21.44 -3.00
C ALA A 70 6.82 -21.94 -2.57
N PHE A 71 6.73 -23.13 -1.96
CA PHE A 71 5.46 -23.67 -1.44
C PHE A 71 4.90 -22.83 -0.29
N GLU A 72 5.76 -22.44 0.66
CA GLU A 72 5.37 -21.55 1.77
C GLU A 72 4.84 -20.22 1.24
N TRP A 73 5.51 -19.63 0.25
CA TRP A 73 5.06 -18.39 -0.39
C TRP A 73 3.68 -18.56 -1.07
N LEU A 74 3.46 -19.63 -1.83
CA LEU A 74 2.17 -19.90 -2.48
C LEU A 74 1.02 -19.98 -1.46
N VAL A 75 1.22 -20.74 -0.38
CA VAL A 75 0.21 -20.93 0.68
C VAL A 75 -0.04 -19.62 1.43
N ALA A 76 1.02 -18.92 1.84
CA ALA A 76 0.91 -17.70 2.64
C ALA A 76 0.22 -16.55 1.89
N THR A 77 0.29 -16.54 0.56
CA THR A 77 -0.24 -15.45 -0.28
C THR A 77 -1.44 -15.87 -1.14
N ASP A 78 -1.96 -17.09 -0.93
CA ASP A 78 -3.08 -17.68 -1.67
C ASP A 78 -2.90 -17.57 -3.20
N GLN A 79 -1.67 -17.83 -3.65
CA GLN A 79 -1.32 -17.75 -5.07
C GLN A 79 -1.65 -19.08 -5.75
N PRO A 80 -2.08 -19.04 -7.01
CA PRO A 80 -2.41 -20.27 -7.70
C PRO A 80 -1.13 -21.04 -8.10
N LEU A 81 -1.22 -22.36 -8.22
CA LEU A 81 -0.06 -23.23 -8.50
C LEU A 81 0.68 -22.85 -9.79
N TRP A 82 -0.03 -22.34 -10.79
CA TRP A 82 0.53 -21.89 -12.06
C TRP A 82 1.32 -20.58 -11.97
N ALA A 83 1.32 -19.88 -10.82
CA ALA A 83 2.16 -18.71 -10.58
C ALA A 83 3.65 -19.04 -10.74
N LEU A 84 4.08 -20.24 -10.33
CA LEU A 84 5.45 -20.71 -10.51
C LEU A 84 5.81 -20.96 -11.98
N GLN A 85 4.84 -21.15 -12.88
CA GLN A 85 5.10 -21.35 -14.32
C GLN A 85 5.17 -20.02 -15.08
N ASN A 86 4.90 -18.89 -14.41
CA ASN A 86 4.87 -17.60 -15.08
C ASN A 86 6.28 -17.17 -15.52
N LYS A 87 6.43 -16.88 -16.82
CA LYS A 87 7.72 -16.43 -17.39
C LYS A 87 8.27 -15.17 -16.72
N THR A 88 7.42 -14.25 -16.27
CA THR A 88 7.87 -13.04 -15.57
C THR A 88 8.38 -13.36 -14.16
N PHE A 89 7.79 -14.36 -13.49
CA PHE A 89 8.28 -14.87 -12.22
C PHE A 89 9.66 -15.51 -12.38
N HIS A 90 9.85 -16.39 -13.37
CA HIS A 90 11.17 -16.97 -13.67
C HIS A 90 12.22 -15.89 -13.96
N LYS A 91 11.88 -14.88 -14.77
CA LYS A 91 12.78 -13.76 -15.07
C LYS A 91 13.17 -12.98 -13.80
N MET A 92 12.23 -12.77 -12.87
CA MET A 92 12.51 -12.13 -11.59
C MET A 92 13.50 -12.94 -10.75
N ILE A 93 13.32 -14.26 -10.67
CA ILE A 93 14.24 -15.16 -9.95
C ILE A 93 15.64 -15.18 -10.60
N GLU A 94 15.72 -15.22 -11.94
CA GLU A 94 16.99 -15.18 -12.67
C GLU A 94 17.76 -13.86 -12.42
N ILE A 95 17.05 -12.73 -12.36
CA ILE A 95 17.66 -11.44 -12.01
C ILE A 95 18.13 -11.44 -10.55
N ALA A 96 17.30 -11.97 -9.64
CA ALA A 96 17.60 -12.06 -8.22
C ALA A 96 18.81 -12.96 -7.92
N SER A 97 18.93 -14.11 -8.60
CA SER A 97 20.02 -15.07 -8.38
C SER A 97 21.39 -14.55 -8.85
N ARG A 98 21.41 -13.58 -9.77
CA ARG A 98 22.63 -12.91 -10.24
C ARG A 98 23.07 -11.74 -9.36
N ALA A 99 22.27 -11.36 -8.36
CA ALA A 99 22.62 -10.24 -7.50
C ALA A 99 23.81 -10.61 -6.60
N SER A 100 24.91 -9.85 -6.71
CA SER A 100 26.11 -10.03 -5.88
C SER A 100 25.90 -9.60 -4.42
N SER A 101 24.86 -8.80 -4.19
CA SER A 101 24.39 -8.40 -2.87
C SER A 101 22.93 -8.82 -2.71
N GLY A 102 22.43 -8.85 -1.48
CA GLY A 102 21.03 -9.20 -1.22
C GLY A 102 20.05 -8.37 -2.06
N VAL A 103 18.93 -8.99 -2.43
CA VAL A 103 17.90 -8.37 -3.27
C VAL A 103 17.06 -7.39 -2.44
N LYS A 104 16.97 -6.13 -2.89
CA LYS A 104 16.09 -5.13 -2.28
C LYS A 104 14.68 -5.24 -2.88
N ILE A 105 13.73 -5.73 -2.08
CA ILE A 105 12.32 -5.80 -2.49
C ILE A 105 11.71 -4.38 -2.41
N PRO A 106 11.07 -3.87 -3.47
CA PRO A 106 10.46 -2.53 -3.46
C PRO A 106 9.30 -2.46 -2.45
N SER A 107 9.15 -1.30 -1.80
CA SER A 107 8.03 -1.04 -0.90
C SER A 107 6.71 -0.96 -1.68
N CYS A 108 5.57 -1.20 -1.01
CA CYS A 108 4.25 -1.13 -1.66
C CYS A 108 4.02 0.20 -2.41
N LYS A 109 4.46 1.33 -1.84
CA LYS A 109 4.37 2.64 -2.49
C LYS A 109 5.20 2.70 -3.78
N LEU A 110 6.44 2.20 -3.74
CA LEU A 110 7.32 2.17 -4.91
C LEU A 110 6.82 1.19 -5.98
N THR A 111 6.35 0.01 -5.57
CA THR A 111 5.74 -0.98 -6.47
C THR A 111 4.54 -0.39 -7.19
N ARG A 112 3.65 0.29 -6.46
CA ARG A 112 2.49 0.96 -7.04
C ARG A 112 2.88 2.03 -8.04
N GLN A 113 3.86 2.88 -7.69
CA GLN A 113 4.35 3.91 -8.61
C GLN A 113 4.94 3.28 -9.88
N GLY A 114 5.79 2.26 -9.74
CA GLY A 114 6.39 1.57 -10.87
C GLY A 114 5.35 0.93 -11.81
N ILE A 115 4.28 0.34 -11.27
CA ILE A 115 3.17 -0.18 -12.09
C ILE A 115 2.49 0.93 -12.88
N MET A 116 2.22 2.08 -12.25
CA MET A 116 1.63 3.23 -12.93
C MET A 116 2.54 3.75 -14.03
N ASP A 117 3.83 3.88 -13.76
CA ASP A 117 4.81 4.37 -14.73
C ASP A 117 4.88 3.44 -15.95
N MET A 118 4.97 2.12 -15.74
CA MET A 118 4.94 1.13 -16.83
C MET A 118 3.64 1.20 -17.65
N PHE A 119 2.49 1.35 -16.98
CA PHE A 119 1.20 1.51 -17.66
C PHE A 119 1.19 2.75 -18.56
N TRP A 120 1.67 3.88 -18.05
CA TRP A 120 1.72 5.13 -18.80
C TRP A 120 2.70 5.08 -19.97
N GLU A 121 3.83 4.39 -19.83
CA GLU A 121 4.77 4.14 -20.93
C GLU A 121 4.11 3.36 -22.06
N ILE A 122 3.38 2.30 -21.73
CA ILE A 122 2.61 1.51 -22.70
C ILE A 122 1.57 2.40 -23.38
N MET A 123 0.79 3.17 -22.62
CA MET A 123 -0.23 4.06 -23.18
C MET A 123 0.36 5.13 -24.09
N ARG A 124 1.50 5.71 -23.71
CA ARG A 124 2.22 6.70 -24.53
C ARG A 124 2.75 6.09 -25.83
N SER A 125 3.32 4.87 -25.75
CA SER A 125 3.78 4.12 -26.92
C SER A 125 2.62 3.81 -27.87
N LEU A 126 1.49 3.34 -27.35
CA LEU A 126 0.29 3.08 -28.13
C LEU A 126 -0.27 4.35 -28.78
N LYS A 127 -0.34 5.45 -28.03
CA LYS A 127 -0.76 6.76 -28.56
C LYS A 127 0.08 7.17 -29.77
N ASN A 128 1.41 7.06 -29.65
CA ASN A 128 2.32 7.44 -30.71
C ASN A 128 2.16 6.56 -31.95
N ARG A 129 1.92 5.25 -31.77
CA ARG A 129 1.72 4.30 -32.87
C ARG A 129 0.37 4.48 -33.58
N LEU A 130 -0.66 4.87 -32.84
CA LEU A 130 -2.03 4.98 -33.35
C LEU A 130 -2.41 6.41 -33.78
N HIS A 131 -1.51 7.40 -33.63
CA HIS A 131 -1.73 8.81 -33.98
C HIS A 131 -3.01 9.43 -33.37
N VAL A 132 -3.47 8.92 -32.23
CA VAL A 132 -4.69 9.36 -31.57
C VAL A 132 -4.46 10.57 -30.67
N CYS A 133 -5.29 11.60 -30.82
CA CYS A 133 -5.33 12.74 -29.93
C CYS A 133 -6.30 12.44 -28.78
N TRP A 134 -5.79 12.06 -27.60
CA TRP A 134 -6.63 11.84 -26.42
C TRP A 134 -6.90 13.18 -25.72
N PRO A 135 -8.17 13.58 -25.51
CA PRO A 135 -8.51 14.88 -24.93
C PRO A 135 -8.40 14.96 -23.39
N PHE A 136 -8.04 13.88 -22.69
CA PHE A 136 -8.10 13.85 -21.22
C PHE A 136 -6.79 13.38 -20.58
N SER A 137 -5.93 14.35 -20.26
CA SER A 137 -4.66 14.09 -19.55
C SER A 137 -4.79 14.10 -18.02
N CYS A 138 -5.93 14.48 -17.44
CA CYS A 138 -6.03 14.71 -15.99
C CYS A 138 -7.02 13.80 -15.23
N ASP A 139 -8.15 13.38 -15.81
CA ASP A 139 -9.21 12.73 -15.01
C ASP A 139 -8.99 11.24 -14.71
N ILE A 140 -8.20 10.53 -15.52
CA ILE A 140 -7.91 9.09 -15.31
C ILE A 140 -7.00 8.88 -14.09
N TYR A 141 -6.14 9.86 -13.77
CA TYR A 141 -5.25 9.81 -12.60
C TYR A 141 -6.04 9.73 -11.29
N ALA A 142 -7.20 10.41 -11.20
CA ALA A 142 -8.05 10.40 -10.02
C ALA A 142 -8.82 9.07 -9.83
N ILE A 143 -9.25 8.45 -10.93
CA ILE A 143 -10.04 7.20 -10.88
C ILE A 143 -9.14 6.02 -10.50
N PHE A 144 -7.96 5.91 -11.11
CA PHE A 144 -7.03 4.80 -10.85
C PHE A 144 -6.29 4.93 -9.51
N THR A 145 -6.09 6.16 -9.01
CA THR A 145 -5.58 6.34 -7.65
C THR A 145 -6.59 5.84 -6.61
N HIS A 146 -7.89 6.05 -6.80
CA HIS A 146 -8.91 5.54 -5.87
C HIS A 146 -9.00 4.00 -5.82
N LEU A 147 -8.89 3.31 -6.95
CA LEU A 147 -8.99 1.84 -7.03
C LEU A 147 -7.82 1.09 -6.38
N LEU A 148 -6.64 1.70 -6.28
CA LEU A 148 -5.47 1.12 -5.61
C LEU A 148 -5.20 1.67 -4.19
N VAL A 149 -6.05 2.56 -3.67
CA VAL A 149 -5.94 3.09 -2.28
C VAL A 149 -6.69 2.24 -1.25
N HIS A 150 -7.58 1.33 -1.65
CA HIS A 150 -8.26 0.44 -0.72
C HIS A 150 -7.64 -0.96 -0.69
N PRO A 151 -6.76 -1.30 0.28
CA PRO A 151 -6.25 -2.66 0.46
C PRO A 151 -7.31 -3.67 0.96
N CYS A 152 -8.58 -3.29 1.02
CA CYS A 152 -9.67 -4.12 1.58
C CYS A 152 -10.93 -4.19 0.71
N TYR A 153 -10.92 -3.74 -0.55
CA TYR A 153 -12.08 -4.00 -1.42
C TYR A 153 -11.94 -5.38 -2.07
N ARG A 154 -12.42 -6.42 -1.38
CA ARG A 154 -12.74 -7.71 -1.98
C ARG A 154 -14.11 -7.51 -2.65
N PRO A 155 -14.22 -7.39 -3.98
CA PRO A 155 -15.53 -7.35 -4.60
C PRO A 155 -16.19 -8.70 -4.30
N ASP A 156 -17.25 -8.65 -3.51
CA ASP A 156 -18.09 -9.82 -3.30
C ASP A 156 -18.60 -10.27 -4.68
N ILE A 157 -18.30 -11.50 -5.07
CA ILE A 157 -18.59 -12.07 -6.40
C ILE A 157 -20.10 -12.00 -6.70
N LEU A 158 -20.93 -11.89 -5.64
CA LEU A 158 -22.38 -11.69 -5.73
C LEU A 158 -22.77 -10.31 -6.26
N HIS A 159 -21.94 -9.28 -6.10
CA HIS A 159 -22.27 -7.92 -6.52
C HIS A 159 -22.05 -7.69 -8.03
N LEU A 160 -21.15 -8.44 -8.66
CA LEU A 160 -20.89 -8.35 -10.11
C LEU A 160 -21.95 -9.09 -10.94
N ARG A 161 -22.62 -10.11 -10.40
CA ARG A 161 -23.76 -10.77 -11.07
C ARG A 161 -25.01 -9.89 -11.17
N ARG A 162 -25.16 -8.88 -10.30
CA ARG A 162 -26.31 -7.97 -10.33
C ARG A 162 -26.17 -6.84 -11.36
N LEU A 163 -24.95 -6.53 -11.81
CA LEU A 163 -24.69 -5.50 -12.82
C LEU A 163 -24.57 -6.06 -14.25
N ALA A 164 -24.39 -7.37 -14.41
CA ALA A 164 -24.39 -8.04 -15.71
C ALA A 164 -25.78 -8.58 -16.13
N GLY A 165 -26.82 -8.23 -15.38
CA GLY A 165 -28.20 -8.75 -15.54
C GLY A 165 -29.28 -7.67 -15.64
N GLN A 166 -28.95 -6.50 -16.22
CA GLN A 166 -29.93 -5.50 -16.67
C GLN A 166 -29.59 -5.08 -18.10
#